data_AF-A0A662EML6-F1
#
_entry.id   AF-A0A662EML6-F1
#
_cell.length_a   1.000
_cell.length_b   1.000
_cell.length_c   1.000
_cell.angle_alpha   90.00
_cell.angle_beta   90.00
_cell.angle_gamma   90.00
#
_symmetry.space_group_name_H-M   'P 1'
#
loop_
_entity.id
_entity.type
_entity.pdbx_description
1 polymer ?
#
loop_
_entity_poly.entity_id
_entity_poly.type
_entity_poly.pdbx_seq_one_letter_code
_entity_poly.pdbx_strand_id
1 'polypeptide(L)'
;MRVIICLAMATVLGIGAFAATPLTIGAEILGGAVVGFTGAVLVGRLGGALVDAAGLIELRTPVVVGFMIAGATGGASLGVIGMGTLLGEEGNVPACVLGAFLGGLAGIFAEPILYTLSGSEPLDPQLEALGMAAVAFLPAIGATIGFNHPLP
;
A
#
# COMPACT_ATOMS: atom_id res chain seq x y z
N MET A 1 19.60 5.61 2.33
CA MET A 1 18.29 5.60 3.01
C MET A 1 17.53 6.94 2.91
N ARG A 2 18.05 8.06 3.46
CA ARG A 2 17.40 9.38 3.36
C ARG A 2 17.08 9.82 1.93
N VAL A 3 18.01 9.61 0.99
CA VAL A 3 17.84 10.01 -0.42
C VAL A 3 16.70 9.26 -1.11
N ILE A 4 16.49 7.98 -0.80
CA ILE A 4 15.45 7.15 -1.42
C ILE A 4 14.07 7.54 -0.88
N ILE A 5 13.96 7.80 0.43
CA ILE A 5 12.74 8.32 1.06
C ILE A 5 12.42 9.70 0.49
N CYS A 6 13.41 10.59 0.38
CA CYS A 6 13.23 11.89 -0.25
C CYS A 6 12.87 11.78 -1.74
N LEU A 7 13.41 10.82 -2.48
CA LEU A 7 13.06 10.60 -3.89
C LEU A 7 11.65 10.05 -4.04
N ALA A 8 11.25 9.09 -3.20
CA ALA A 8 9.89 8.55 -3.17
C ALA A 8 8.89 9.65 -2.75
N MET A 9 9.23 10.47 -1.75
CA MET A 9 8.42 11.64 -1.40
C MET A 9 8.39 12.68 -2.53
N ALA A 10 9.50 12.91 -3.24
CA ALA A 10 9.57 13.86 -4.34
C ALA A 10 8.82 13.38 -5.60
N THR A 11 8.79 12.08 -5.89
CA THR A 11 7.97 11.52 -6.98
C THR A 11 6.50 11.52 -6.62
N VAL A 12 6.15 11.28 -5.35
CA VAL A 12 4.77 11.40 -4.85
C VAL A 12 4.28 12.85 -4.87
N LEU A 13 5.11 13.79 -4.40
CA LEU A 13 4.81 15.23 -4.45
C LEU A 13 4.84 15.80 -5.88
N GLY A 14 5.63 15.21 -6.78
CA GLY A 14 5.77 15.65 -8.17
C GLY A 14 4.69 15.15 -9.12
N ILE A 15 4.03 14.02 -8.80
CA ILE A 15 2.99 13.41 -9.65
C ILE A 15 1.57 13.69 -9.11
N GLY A 16 1.43 13.99 -7.82
CA GLY A 16 0.13 14.19 -7.15
C GLY A 16 -0.17 15.62 -6.67
N ALA A 17 0.49 16.65 -7.21
CA ALA A 17 0.23 18.05 -6.83
C ALA A 17 -1.12 18.56 -7.39
N PHE A 18 -2.23 18.01 -6.91
CA PHE A 18 -3.58 18.48 -7.19
C PHE A 18 -4.28 18.78 -5.86
N ALA A 19 -4.67 20.06 -5.69
CA ALA A 19 -5.54 20.67 -4.68
C ALA A 19 -5.25 20.47 -3.17
N ALA A 20 -4.67 19.35 -2.74
CA ALA A 20 -4.48 18.99 -1.35
C ALA A 20 -3.22 19.64 -0.74
N THR A 21 -3.33 20.03 0.53
CA THR A 21 -2.19 20.56 1.30
C THR A 21 -1.17 19.46 1.61
N PRO A 22 0.12 19.79 1.84
CA PRO A 22 1.11 18.80 2.28
C PRO A 22 0.72 18.06 3.58
N LEU A 23 -0.06 18.71 4.43
CA LEU A 23 -0.57 18.12 5.68
C LEU A 23 -1.63 17.05 5.40
N THR A 24 -2.56 17.32 4.47
CA THR A 24 -3.61 16.36 4.11
C THR A 24 -3.01 15.13 3.44
N ILE A 25 -2.09 15.32 2.49
CA ILE A 25 -1.34 14.23 1.84
C ILE A 25 -0.59 13.37 2.89
N GLY A 26 0.07 14.01 3.86
CA GLY A 26 0.77 13.30 4.93
C GLY A 26 -0.17 12.47 5.81
N ALA A 27 -1.32 13.03 6.18
CA ALA A 27 -2.33 12.33 6.97
C ALA A 27 -2.95 11.15 6.21
N GLU A 28 -3.28 11.34 4.93
CA GLU A 28 -3.80 10.30 4.03
C GLU A 28 -2.84 9.12 3.92
N ILE A 29 -1.56 9.38 3.63
CA ILE A 29 -0.55 8.32 3.52
C ILE A 29 -0.38 7.57 4.84
N LEU A 30 -0.36 8.28 5.99
CA LEU A 30 -0.23 7.63 7.29
C LEU A 30 -1.46 6.78 7.65
N GLY A 31 -2.66 7.34 7.47
CA GLY A 31 -3.92 6.61 7.68
C GLY A 31 -4.03 5.40 6.77
N GLY A 32 -3.75 5.58 5.48
CA GLY A 32 -3.70 4.50 4.49
C GLY A 32 -2.68 3.42 4.83
N ALA A 33 -1.47 3.79 5.27
CA ALA A 33 -0.44 2.80 5.57
C ALA A 33 -0.80 1.95 6.80
N VAL A 34 -1.31 2.58 7.86
CA VAL A 34 -1.71 1.87 9.09
C VAL A 34 -2.91 0.95 8.84
N VAL A 35 -3.96 1.47 8.20
CA VAL A 35 -5.17 0.70 7.95
C VAL A 35 -4.94 -0.36 6.86
N GLY A 36 -4.13 -0.05 5.85
CA GLY A 36 -3.68 -0.98 4.82
C GLY A 36 -2.90 -2.15 5.40
N PHE A 37 -1.89 -1.88 6.24
CA PHE A 37 -1.12 -2.93 6.91
C PHE A 37 -2.02 -3.80 7.82
N THR A 38 -2.89 -3.15 8.59
CA THR A 38 -3.85 -3.86 9.46
C THR A 38 -4.80 -4.75 8.64
N GLY A 39 -5.33 -4.22 7.53
CA GLY A 39 -6.17 -4.95 6.60
C GLY A 39 -5.45 -6.15 5.99
N ALA A 40 -4.20 -5.97 5.54
CA ALA A 40 -3.39 -7.05 4.98
C ALA A 40 -3.20 -8.20 5.99
N VAL A 41 -2.86 -7.89 7.24
CA VAL A 41 -2.67 -8.90 8.30
C VAL A 41 -3.97 -9.62 8.63
N LEU A 42 -5.08 -8.89 8.84
CA LEU A 42 -6.36 -9.48 9.21
C LEU A 42 -6.94 -10.35 8.09
N VAL A 43 -6.93 -9.84 6.86
CA VAL A 43 -7.48 -10.55 5.71
C VAL A 43 -6.56 -11.69 5.29
N GLY A 44 -5.22 -11.54 5.38
CA GLY A 44 -4.28 -12.64 5.18
C GLY A 44 -4.51 -13.81 6.15
N ARG A 45 -4.80 -13.52 7.43
CA ARG A 45 -5.19 -14.56 8.41
C ARG A 45 -6.50 -15.25 8.05
N LEU A 46 -7.48 -14.51 7.53
CA LEU A 46 -8.72 -15.08 6.99
C LEU A 46 -8.44 -16.02 5.81
N GLY A 47 -7.53 -15.63 4.91
CA GLY A 47 -7.09 -16.49 3.80
C GLY A 47 -6.43 -17.78 4.30
N GLY A 48 -5.58 -17.69 5.33
CA GLY A 48 -4.97 -18.86 5.96
C GLY A 48 -6.01 -19.79 6.60
N ALA A 49 -6.96 -19.23 7.34
CA ALA A 49 -8.05 -20.00 7.95
C ALA A 49 -8.95 -20.66 6.88
N LEU A 50 -9.20 -19.97 5.76
CA LEU A 50 -9.95 -20.53 4.63
C LEU A 50 -9.22 -21.71 4.01
N VAL A 51 -7.90 -21.61 3.82
CA VAL A 51 -7.07 -22.70 3.30
C VAL A 51 -7.15 -23.92 4.22
N ASP A 52 -7.05 -23.71 5.54
CA ASP A 52 -7.12 -24.78 6.53
C ASP A 52 -8.50 -25.44 6.56
N ALA A 53 -9.58 -24.64 6.48
CA ALA A 53 -10.95 -25.13 6.48
C ALA A 53 -11.32 -25.89 5.20
N ALA A 54 -10.80 -25.45 4.04
CA ALA A 54 -11.11 -26.03 2.73
C ALA A 54 -10.14 -27.15 2.31
N GLY A 55 -9.09 -27.42 3.09
CA GLY A 55 -8.07 -28.42 2.75
C GLY A 55 -7.20 -28.05 1.54
N LEU A 56 -7.12 -26.77 1.19
CA LEU A 56 -6.44 -26.27 -0.02
C LEU A 56 -4.94 -26.00 0.23
N ILE A 57 -4.26 -26.92 0.91
CA ILE A 57 -2.89 -26.71 1.41
C ILE A 57 -1.92 -26.35 0.27
N GLU A 58 -2.07 -26.96 -0.90
CA GLU A 58 -1.27 -26.69 -2.10
C GLU A 58 -1.46 -25.26 -2.65
N LEU A 59 -2.61 -24.63 -2.36
CA LEU A 59 -2.93 -23.27 -2.76
C LEU A 59 -2.75 -22.26 -1.61
N ARG A 60 -2.12 -22.65 -0.49
CA ARG A 60 -1.97 -21.78 0.68
C ARG A 60 -1.37 -20.42 0.31
N THR A 61 -0.21 -20.44 -0.35
CA THR A 61 0.53 -19.23 -0.70
C THR A 61 -0.28 -18.31 -1.61
N PRO A 62 -0.80 -18.74 -2.77
CA PRO A 62 -1.57 -17.84 -3.64
C PRO A 62 -2.86 -17.33 -2.98
N VAL A 63 -3.54 -18.14 -2.16
CA VAL A 63 -4.74 -17.69 -1.43
C VAL A 63 -4.40 -16.65 -0.37
N VAL A 64 -3.41 -16.92 0.49
CA VAL A 64 -3.00 -15.98 1.55
C VAL A 64 -2.52 -14.67 0.93
N VAL A 65 -1.69 -14.73 -0.12
CA VAL A 65 -1.22 -13.53 -0.84
C VAL A 65 -2.40 -12.76 -1.45
N GLY A 66 -3.33 -13.44 -2.14
CA GLY A 66 -4.51 -12.77 -2.71
C GLY A 66 -5.35 -12.06 -1.65
N PHE A 67 -5.54 -12.69 -0.49
CA PHE A 67 -6.23 -12.09 0.65
C PHE A 67 -5.46 -10.92 1.26
N MET A 68 -4.14 -11.01 1.39
CA MET A 68 -3.30 -9.90 1.85
C MET A 68 -3.40 -8.70 0.91
N ILE A 69 -3.40 -8.91 -0.41
CA ILE A 69 -3.57 -7.83 -1.41
C ILE A 69 -4.95 -7.19 -1.26
N ALA A 70 -6.01 -7.98 -1.14
CA ALA A 70 -7.36 -7.47 -0.96
C ALA A 70 -7.47 -6.66 0.34
N GLY A 71 -6.90 -7.15 1.44
CA GLY A 71 -6.85 -6.46 2.72
C GLY A 71 -6.03 -5.18 2.68
N ALA A 72 -4.86 -5.20 2.04
CA ALA A 72 -4.00 -4.02 1.87
C ALA A 72 -4.70 -2.94 1.03
N THR A 73 -5.33 -3.34 -0.08
CA THR A 73 -6.06 -2.45 -0.99
C THR A 73 -7.23 -1.81 -0.25
N GLY A 74 -8.13 -2.63 0.32
CA GLY A 74 -9.30 -2.14 1.03
C GLY A 74 -8.93 -1.28 2.24
N GLY A 75 -7.93 -1.74 3.02
CA GLY A 75 -7.46 -1.00 4.18
C GLY A 75 -6.83 0.34 3.81
N ALA A 76 -5.97 0.39 2.80
CA ALA A 76 -5.31 1.61 2.38
C ALA A 76 -6.31 2.64 1.83
N SER A 77 -7.27 2.20 1.00
CA SER A 77 -8.34 3.07 0.51
C SER A 77 -9.18 3.63 1.65
N LEU A 78 -9.62 2.79 2.59
CA LEU A 78 -10.42 3.24 3.73
C LEU A 78 -9.65 4.20 4.63
N GLY A 79 -8.35 3.96 4.85
CA GLY A 79 -7.49 4.84 5.62
C GLY A 79 -7.31 6.21 4.97
N VAL A 80 -7.09 6.25 3.65
CA VAL A 80 -6.98 7.51 2.89
C VAL A 80 -8.30 8.26 2.87
N ILE A 81 -9.41 7.59 2.51
CA ILE A 81 -10.75 8.21 2.49
C ILE A 81 -11.12 8.73 3.88
N GLY A 82 -10.87 7.94 4.93
CA GLY A 82 -11.12 8.34 6.31
C GLY A 82 -10.33 9.59 6.70
N MET A 83 -9.05 9.68 6.36
CA MET A 83 -8.23 10.86 6.67
C MET A 83 -8.59 12.08 5.84
N GLY A 84 -8.84 11.91 4.53
CA GLY A 84 -9.29 12.99 3.65
C GLY A 84 -10.62 13.58 4.13
N THR A 85 -11.60 12.73 4.43
CA THR A 85 -12.90 13.18 4.95
C THR A 85 -12.81 13.86 6.33
N LEU A 86 -11.95 13.39 7.24
CA LEU A 86 -11.70 14.05 8.53
C LEU A 86 -11.11 15.46 8.37
N LEU A 87 -10.39 15.71 7.28
CA LEU A 87 -9.80 17.00 6.95
C LEU A 87 -10.67 17.84 6.01
N GLY A 88 -11.85 17.36 5.64
CA GLY A 88 -12.83 18.08 4.82
C GLY A 88 -12.59 17.99 3.30
N GLU A 89 -11.80 17.03 2.84
CA GLU A 89 -11.51 16.81 1.42
C GLU A 89 -12.55 15.87 0.79
N GLU A 90 -13.12 16.28 -0.35
CA GLU A 90 -13.97 15.42 -1.20
C GLU A 90 -13.12 14.82 -2.33
N GLY A 91 -12.69 13.58 -2.17
CA GLY A 91 -11.83 12.91 -3.14
C GLY A 91 -12.52 11.87 -4.02
N ASN A 92 -11.81 11.44 -5.06
CA ASN A 92 -12.25 10.47 -6.05
C ASN A 92 -12.09 9.02 -5.52
N VAL A 93 -13.18 8.46 -4.97
CA VAL A 93 -13.19 7.12 -4.37
C VAL A 93 -12.81 6.01 -5.36
N PRO A 94 -13.36 5.93 -6.59
CA PRO A 94 -12.93 4.91 -7.56
C PRO A 94 -11.44 4.97 -7.90
N ALA A 95 -10.90 6.17 -8.11
CA ALA A 95 -9.47 6.34 -8.40
C ALA A 95 -8.61 6.02 -7.17
N CYS A 96 -9.07 6.32 -5.96
CA CYS A 96 -8.42 5.92 -4.71
C CYS A 96 -8.27 4.39 -4.61
N VAL A 97 -9.33 3.62 -4.88
CA VAL A 97 -9.28 2.15 -4.84
C VAL A 97 -8.36 1.60 -5.92
N LEU A 98 -8.43 2.12 -7.14
CA LEU A 98 -7.55 1.71 -8.23
C LEU A 98 -6.08 2.02 -7.92
N GLY A 99 -5.81 3.21 -7.37
CA GLY A 99 -4.49 3.62 -6.94
C GLY A 99 -3.94 2.74 -5.82
N ALA A 100 -4.77 2.39 -4.83
CA ALA A 100 -4.41 1.46 -3.76
C ALA A 100 -4.00 0.10 -4.30
N PHE A 101 -4.77 -0.43 -5.27
CA PHE A 101 -4.50 -1.71 -5.90
C PHE A 101 -3.18 -1.70 -6.68
N LEU A 102 -2.97 -0.70 -7.53
CA LEU A 102 -1.73 -0.56 -8.31
C LEU A 102 -0.50 -0.36 -7.40
N GLY A 103 -0.65 0.43 -6.33
CA GLY A 103 0.37 0.59 -5.30
C GLY A 103 0.68 -0.71 -4.56
N GLY A 104 -0.35 -1.51 -4.25
CA GLY A 104 -0.19 -2.85 -3.68
C GLY A 104 0.54 -3.81 -4.59
N LEU A 105 0.21 -3.83 -5.88
CA LEU A 105 0.96 -4.62 -6.87
C LEU A 105 2.43 -4.20 -6.93
N ALA A 106 2.71 -2.89 -6.95
CA ALA A 106 4.08 -2.38 -6.92
C ALA A 106 4.82 -2.79 -5.63
N GLY A 107 4.14 -2.79 -4.48
CA GLY A 107 4.71 -3.19 -3.20
C GLY A 107 5.13 -4.65 -3.12
N ILE A 108 4.37 -5.56 -3.74
CA ILE A 108 4.71 -6.99 -3.80
C ILE A 108 6.00 -7.21 -4.59
N PHE A 109 6.21 -6.45 -5.66
CA PHE A 109 7.42 -6.55 -6.48
C PHE A 109 8.61 -5.74 -5.91
N ALA A 110 8.39 -4.85 -4.95
CA ALA A 110 9.43 -3.99 -4.42
C ALA A 110 10.59 -4.79 -3.82
N GLU A 111 10.32 -5.75 -2.95
CA GLU A 111 11.35 -6.58 -2.32
C GLU A 111 12.14 -7.44 -3.33
N PRO A 112 11.51 -8.22 -4.24
CA PRO A 112 12.21 -8.92 -5.31
C PRO A 112 13.09 -8.02 -6.19
N ILE A 113 12.59 -6.83 -6.53
CA ILE A 113 13.33 -5.85 -7.33
C ILE A 113 14.54 -5.34 -6.54
N LEU A 114 14.37 -5.01 -5.26
CA LEU A 114 15.45 -4.49 -4.42
C LEU A 114 16.55 -5.55 -4.22
N TYR A 115 16.20 -6.83 -4.01
CA TYR A 115 17.20 -7.91 -3.97
C TYR A 115 17.94 -8.05 -5.30
N THR A 116 17.23 -8.01 -6.43
CA THR A 116 17.83 -8.13 -7.76
C THR A 116 18.80 -6.99 -8.08
N LEU A 117 18.46 -5.76 -7.67
CA LEU A 117 19.26 -4.56 -7.96
C LEU A 117 20.42 -4.34 -6.99
N SER A 118 20.28 -4.77 -5.73
CA SER A 118 21.30 -4.56 -4.69
C SER A 118 22.43 -5.59 -4.77
N GLY A 119 22.18 -6.78 -5.32
CA GLY A 119 23.13 -7.89 -5.24
C GLY A 119 23.36 -8.40 -3.81
N SER A 120 22.48 -8.01 -2.87
CA SER A 120 22.54 -8.41 -1.48
C SER A 120 22.18 -9.88 -1.30
N GLU A 121 22.73 -10.49 -0.25
CA GLU A 121 22.36 -11.85 0.12
C GLU A 121 20.88 -11.91 0.54
N PRO A 122 20.18 -13.03 0.25
CA PRO A 122 18.87 -13.28 0.82
C PRO A 122 18.93 -13.13 2.35
N LEU A 123 17.93 -12.47 2.95
CA LEU A 123 17.82 -12.21 4.39
C LEU A 123 18.63 -11.02 4.93
N ASP A 124 19.03 -10.06 4.08
CA ASP A 124 19.52 -8.76 4.57
C ASP A 124 18.39 -8.03 5.33
N PRO A 125 18.51 -7.83 6.65
CA PRO A 125 17.44 -7.24 7.47
C PRO A 125 17.01 -5.85 7.02
N GLN A 126 17.88 -5.10 6.35
CA GLN A 126 17.58 -3.75 5.86
C GLN A 126 16.68 -3.79 4.62
N LEU A 127 16.90 -4.78 3.74
CA LEU A 127 16.10 -5.00 2.54
C LEU A 127 14.72 -5.56 2.88
N GLU A 128 14.65 -6.49 3.83
CA GLU A 128 13.37 -7.00 4.34
C GLU A 128 12.55 -5.87 4.98
N ALA A 129 13.18 -5.04 5.82
CA ALA A 129 12.50 -3.89 6.43
C ALA A 129 12.02 -2.89 5.36
N LEU A 130 12.79 -2.67 4.29
CA LEU A 130 12.41 -1.80 3.19
C LEU A 130 11.28 -2.41 2.34
N GLY A 131 11.31 -3.72 2.10
CA GLY A 131 10.23 -4.47 1.45
C GLY A 131 8.93 -4.40 2.24
N MET A 132 9.00 -4.61 3.55
CA MET A 132 7.85 -4.48 4.45
C MET A 132 7.30 -3.06 4.49
N ALA A 133 8.17 -2.05 4.50
CA ALA A 133 7.75 -0.66 4.38
C ALA A 133 7.09 -0.38 3.02
N ALA A 134 7.62 -0.93 1.93
CA ALA A 134 7.06 -0.76 0.59
C ALA A 134 5.63 -1.36 0.50
N VAL A 135 5.41 -2.54 1.09
CA VAL A 135 4.08 -3.16 1.18
C VAL A 135 3.08 -2.32 1.96
N ALA A 136 3.53 -1.59 2.99
CA ALA A 136 2.66 -0.71 3.77
C ALA A 136 2.39 0.64 3.07
N PHE A 137 3.42 1.28 2.52
CA PHE A 137 3.33 2.65 2.03
C PHE A 137 2.93 2.77 0.56
N LEU A 138 3.29 1.83 -0.32
CA LEU A 138 2.95 1.96 -1.75
C LEU A 138 1.44 1.90 -2.03
N PRO A 139 0.64 1.02 -1.39
CA PRO A 139 -0.82 1.09 -1.51
C PRO A 139 -1.36 2.44 -1.03
N ALA A 140 -0.88 2.94 0.11
CA ALA A 140 -1.33 4.20 0.69
C ALA A 140 -1.00 5.40 -0.21
N ILE A 141 0.20 5.41 -0.79
CA ILE A 141 0.64 6.40 -1.77
C ILE A 141 -0.23 6.37 -3.02
N GLY A 142 -0.44 5.18 -3.60
CA GLY A 142 -1.29 5.04 -4.78
C GLY A 142 -2.72 5.48 -4.49
N ALA A 143 -3.26 5.10 -3.33
CA ALA A 143 -4.58 5.51 -2.85
C ALA A 143 -4.71 7.03 -2.71
N THR A 144 -3.68 7.68 -2.16
CA THR A 144 -3.57 9.14 -1.98
C THR A 144 -3.55 9.86 -3.34
N ILE A 145 -2.74 9.37 -4.29
CA ILE A 145 -2.69 9.94 -5.65
C ILE A 145 -4.06 9.80 -6.33
N GLY A 146 -4.69 8.64 -6.22
CA GLY A 146 -6.00 8.40 -6.80
C GLY A 146 -7.11 9.25 -6.15
N PHE A 147 -7.11 9.37 -4.83
CA PHE A 147 -8.10 10.16 -4.10
C PHE A 147 -8.07 11.64 -4.49
N ASN A 148 -6.87 12.19 -4.68
CA ASN A 148 -6.67 13.58 -5.08
C ASN A 148 -6.70 13.80 -6.60
N HIS A 149 -6.96 12.76 -7.40
CA HIS A 149 -7.09 12.91 -8.84
C HIS A 149 -8.40 13.62 -9.20
N PRO A 150 -8.38 14.67 -10.04
CA PRO A 150 -9.59 15.41 -10.43
C PRO A 150 -10.65 14.47 -11.01
N LEU A 151 -11.91 14.70 -10.61
CA LEU A 151 -13.07 14.07 -11.22
C LEU A 151 -13.27 14.66 -12.63
N PRO A 152 -13.61 13.85 -13.64
CA PRO A 152 -13.98 14.35 -14.96
C PRO A 152 -15.27 15.18 -14.93
#